data_AF-A0A644Y264-F1
#
_entry.id   AF-A0A644Y264-F1
#
_cell.length_a   1.000
_cell.length_b   1.000
_cell.length_c   1.000
_cell.angle_alpha   90.00
_cell.angle_beta   90.00
_cell.angle_gamma   90.00
#
_symmetry.space_group_name_H-M   'P 1'
#
loop_
_entity.id
_entity.type
_entity.pdbx_description
1 polymer ?
#
loop_
_entity_poly.entity_id
_entity_poly.type
_entity_poly.pdbx_seq_one_letter_code
_entity_poly.pdbx_strand_id
1 'polypeptide(L)'
;MTPRQAIREYCKWCMGNSSSEVKLCQSETCPLHEQRMGKRPDHQVLTPCKAIRARCLDCTESAKEVRYCSQDSCLLHTFRFGTNPNRTMNQEAAEEDLDQHISSALNSPIYNTGIEQ
;
A
#
# COMPACT_ATOMS: atom_id res chain seq x y z
N MET A 1 -1.96 8.48 -0.44
CA MET A 1 -1.62 7.78 0.83
C MET A 1 -1.09 6.38 0.52
N THR A 2 0.00 5.97 1.14
CA THR A 2 0.58 4.60 1.02
C THR A 2 0.15 3.71 2.18
N PRO A 3 0.23 2.37 2.05
CA PRO A 3 -0.06 1.45 3.15
C PRO A 3 0.75 1.71 4.43
N ARG A 4 2.05 2.03 4.30
CA ARG A 4 2.91 2.35 5.45
C ARG A 4 2.50 3.64 6.16
N GLN A 5 2.09 4.65 5.39
CA GLN A 5 1.54 5.89 5.95
C GLN A 5 0.22 5.62 6.69
N ALA A 6 -0.68 4.82 6.10
CA ALA A 6 -1.94 4.43 6.74
C ALA A 6 -1.72 3.72 8.08
N ILE A 7 -0.80 2.75 8.15
CA ILE A 7 -0.42 2.08 9.40
C ILE A 7 0.09 3.11 10.43
N ARG A 8 0.98 4.01 10.01
CA ARG A 8 1.58 4.99 10.91
C ARG A 8 0.55 5.93 11.51
N GLU A 9 -0.35 6.47 10.70
CA GLU A 9 -1.41 7.37 11.15
C GLU A 9 -2.45 6.62 11.99
N TYR A 10 -2.79 5.38 11.63
CA TYR A 10 -3.69 4.55 12.43
C TYR A 10 -3.12 4.29 13.84
N CYS A 11 -1.83 3.97 13.94
CA CYS A 11 -1.19 3.79 15.23
C CYS A 11 -1.15 5.08 16.05
N LYS A 12 -0.94 6.26 15.42
CA LYS A 12 -1.06 7.54 16.14
C LYS A 12 -2.46 7.72 16.68
N TRP A 13 -3.48 7.56 15.85
CA TRP A 13 -4.89 7.68 16.26
C TRP A 13 -5.20 6.73 17.44
N CYS A 14 -4.76 5.48 17.34
CA CYS A 14 -4.93 4.46 18.39
C CYS A 14 -4.28 4.86 19.73
N MET A 15 -3.16 5.60 19.68
CA MET A 15 -2.39 6.03 20.86
C MET A 15 -2.57 7.54 21.15
N GLY A 16 -3.76 8.09 20.90
CA GLY A 16 -4.10 9.47 21.27
C GLY A 16 -3.29 10.54 20.52
N ASN A 17 -2.96 10.29 19.25
CA ASN A 17 -2.13 11.12 18.38
C ASN A 17 -0.68 11.34 18.84
N SER A 18 -0.18 10.56 19.82
CA SER A 18 1.19 10.67 20.31
C SER A 18 2.14 9.72 19.59
N SER A 19 3.19 10.26 18.96
CA SER A 19 4.25 9.42 18.38
C SER A 19 5.06 8.67 19.44
N SER A 20 5.21 9.23 20.64
CA SER A 20 6.00 8.62 21.70
C SER A 20 5.28 7.40 22.28
N GLU A 21 3.97 7.52 22.48
CA GLU A 21 3.13 6.40 22.93
C GLU A 21 3.11 5.24 21.93
N VAL A 22 3.10 5.53 20.62
CA VAL A 22 3.24 4.47 19.59
C VAL A 22 4.54 3.69 19.73
N LYS A 23 5.65 4.35 20.09
CA LYS A 23 6.93 3.66 20.30
C LYS A 23 6.86 2.71 21.50
N LEU A 24 6.22 3.15 22.57
CA LEU A 24 6.06 2.45 23.84
C LEU A 24 4.90 1.43 23.85
N CYS A 25 4.16 1.29 22.76
CA CYS A 25 3.07 0.33 22.64
C CYS A 25 3.56 -1.11 22.86
N GLN A 26 2.98 -1.80 23.84
CA GLN A 26 3.33 -3.16 24.26
C GLN A 26 2.47 -4.25 23.60
N SER A 27 1.61 -3.89 22.64
CA SER A 27 0.73 -4.84 21.97
C SER A 27 1.50 -5.62 20.89
N GLU A 28 2.42 -6.50 21.31
CA GLU A 28 3.28 -7.28 20.43
C GLU A 28 2.49 -8.26 19.54
N THR A 29 1.31 -8.68 19.99
CA THR A 29 0.39 -9.51 19.22
C THR A 29 -0.39 -8.74 18.16
N CYS A 30 -0.34 -7.40 18.17
CA CYS A 30 -1.01 -6.60 17.16
C CYS A 30 -0.33 -6.81 15.80
N PRO A 31 -1.09 -7.13 14.73
CA PRO A 31 -0.52 -7.36 13.40
C PRO A 31 0.22 -6.14 12.81
N LEU A 32 -0.04 -4.94 13.34
CA LEU A 32 0.63 -3.71 12.92
C LEU A 32 1.87 -3.38 13.75
N HIS A 33 2.15 -4.11 14.85
CA HIS A 33 3.14 -3.71 15.85
C HIS A 33 4.52 -3.48 15.24
N GLU A 34 5.04 -4.45 14.50
CA GLU A 34 6.35 -4.34 13.84
C GLU A 34 6.43 -3.18 12.84
N GLN A 35 5.29 -2.77 12.28
CA GLN A 35 5.20 -1.75 11.23
C GLN A 35 4.64 -0.41 11.72
N ARG A 36 4.36 -0.27 13.03
CA ARG A 36 3.70 0.89 13.65
C ARG A 36 4.43 2.22 13.44
N MET A 37 5.72 2.14 13.13
CA MET A 37 6.58 3.28 12.84
C MET A 37 6.58 3.67 11.34
N GLY A 38 5.72 3.08 10.51
CA GLY A 38 5.67 3.37 9.07
C GLY A 38 6.88 2.83 8.30
N LYS A 39 7.62 1.88 8.90
CA LYS A 39 8.77 1.20 8.30
C LYS A 39 8.48 -0.29 8.26
N ARG A 40 9.05 -0.99 7.27
CA ARG A 40 9.01 -2.44 7.21
C ARG A 40 10.42 -2.94 7.50
N PRO A 41 10.65 -3.67 8.60
CA PRO A 41 11.92 -4.34 8.86
C PRO A 41 12.19 -5.41 7.79
N ASP A 42 13.46 -5.70 7.50
CA ASP A 42 13.82 -6.68 6.47
C ASP A 42 13.39 -8.11 6.83
N HIS A 43 13.37 -8.44 8.13
CA HIS A 43 12.94 -9.74 8.66
C HIS A 43 11.42 -9.90 8.74
N GLN A 44 10.64 -8.87 8.43
CA GLN A 44 9.18 -8.93 8.57
C GLN A 44 8.54 -9.71 7.42
N VAL A 45 7.82 -10.77 7.78
CA VAL A 45 7.13 -11.69 6.87
C VAL A 45 5.93 -11.02 6.20
N LEU A 46 5.13 -10.26 6.94
CA LEU A 46 3.93 -9.63 6.39
C LEU A 46 4.27 -8.35 5.60
N THR A 47 3.73 -8.25 4.40
CA THR A 47 3.72 -6.97 3.68
C THR A 47 2.79 -5.98 4.41
N PRO A 48 2.93 -4.66 4.22
CA PRO A 48 2.07 -3.68 4.89
C PRO A 48 0.58 -3.92 4.63
N CYS A 49 0.20 -4.25 3.39
CA CYS A 49 -1.19 -4.56 3.09
C CYS A 49 -1.67 -5.83 3.81
N LYS A 50 -0.85 -6.89 3.87
CA LYS A 50 -1.19 -8.11 4.62
C LYS A 50 -1.34 -7.86 6.13
N ALA A 51 -0.47 -7.03 6.71
CA ALA A 51 -0.58 -6.60 8.10
C ALA A 51 -1.89 -5.83 8.36
N ILE A 52 -2.25 -4.91 7.46
CA ILE A 52 -3.54 -4.20 7.52
C ILE A 52 -4.72 -5.18 7.45
N ARG A 53 -4.68 -6.15 6.54
CA ARG A 53 -5.73 -7.16 6.43
C ARG A 53 -5.91 -7.96 7.72
N ALA A 54 -4.81 -8.39 8.34
CA ALA A 54 -4.82 -9.08 9.62
C ALA A 54 -5.41 -8.18 10.72
N ARG A 55 -5.02 -6.91 10.79
CA ARG A 55 -5.61 -5.97 11.75
C ARG A 55 -7.12 -5.77 11.56
N CYS A 56 -7.59 -5.73 10.31
CA CYS A 56 -9.03 -5.68 10.05
C CYS A 56 -9.74 -6.95 10.53
N LEU A 57 -9.11 -8.13 10.40
CA LEU A 57 -9.64 -9.40 10.95
C LEU A 57 -9.58 -9.48 12.48
N ASP A 58 -8.69 -8.73 13.15
CA ASP A 58 -8.74 -8.63 14.62
C ASP A 58 -9.82 -7.67 15.09
N CYS A 59 -10.17 -6.68 14.25
CA CYS A 59 -11.17 -5.66 14.55
C CYS A 59 -12.61 -6.12 14.29
N THR A 60 -12.79 -7.10 13.40
CA THR A 60 -14.09 -7.67 12.99
C THR A 60 -14.03 -9.17 13.11
N GLU A 61 -15.13 -9.88 13.25
CA GLU A 61 -15.11 -11.32 13.50
C GLU A 61 -14.87 -12.16 12.23
N SER A 62 -15.03 -11.58 11.03
CA SER A 62 -14.89 -12.34 9.79
C SER A 62 -14.47 -11.54 8.55
N ALA A 63 -14.01 -12.26 7.53
CA ALA A 63 -13.75 -11.69 6.20
C ALA A 63 -14.97 -11.05 5.55
N LYS A 64 -16.17 -11.56 5.86
CA LYS A 64 -17.44 -11.01 5.36
C LYS A 64 -17.67 -9.63 5.96
N GLU A 65 -17.41 -9.45 7.25
CA GLU A 65 -17.56 -8.15 7.91
C GLU A 65 -16.56 -7.12 7.42
N VAL A 66 -15.29 -7.51 7.17
CA VAL A 66 -14.32 -6.59 6.55
C VAL A 66 -14.80 -6.10 5.18
N ARG A 67 -15.48 -6.95 4.41
CA ARG A 67 -16.06 -6.57 3.11
C ARG A 67 -17.17 -5.53 3.27
N TYR A 68 -18.03 -5.69 4.27
CA TYR A 68 -19.17 -4.81 4.52
C TYR A 68 -18.90 -3.68 5.53
N CYS A 69 -17.66 -3.51 5.98
CA CYS A 69 -17.27 -2.44 6.88
C CYS A 69 -17.53 -1.07 6.23
N SER A 70 -18.41 -0.28 6.86
CA SER A 70 -18.83 1.06 6.43
C SER A 70 -18.01 2.20 7.07
N GLN A 71 -16.92 1.88 7.76
CA GLN A 71 -16.05 2.86 8.39
C GLN A 71 -15.10 3.49 7.36
N ASP A 72 -15.64 4.28 6.44
CA ASP A 72 -14.89 4.88 5.33
C ASP A 72 -13.84 5.91 5.81
N SER A 73 -14.03 6.48 7.00
CA SER A 73 -13.06 7.36 7.67
C SER A 73 -11.87 6.61 8.29
N CYS A 74 -11.91 5.28 8.34
CA CYS A 74 -10.82 4.49 8.88
C CYS A 74 -9.59 4.58 7.97
N LEU A 75 -8.45 4.96 8.56
CA LEU A 75 -7.18 5.14 7.86
C LEU A 75 -6.69 3.88 7.13
N LEU A 76 -7.15 2.70 7.55
CA LEU A 76 -6.80 1.41 6.96
C LEU A 76 -7.77 0.95 5.87
N HIS A 77 -8.94 1.59 5.73
CA HIS A 77 -10.07 1.10 4.95
C HIS A 77 -9.72 0.83 3.48
N THR A 78 -8.93 1.73 2.87
CA THR A 78 -8.46 1.59 1.47
C THR A 78 -7.66 0.32 1.22
N PHE A 79 -6.96 -0.20 2.25
CA PHE A 79 -6.07 -1.35 2.15
C PHE A 79 -6.61 -2.61 2.85
N ARG A 80 -7.87 -2.57 3.33
CA ARG A 80 -8.48 -3.61 4.17
C ARG A 80 -8.54 -5.00 3.53
N PHE A 81 -8.41 -5.08 2.21
CA PHE A 81 -8.40 -6.33 1.45
C PHE A 81 -7.02 -6.96 1.29
N GLY A 82 -5.96 -6.35 1.84
CA GLY A 82 -4.61 -6.90 1.73
C GLY A 82 -3.92 -6.60 0.40
N THR A 83 -4.49 -5.70 -0.40
CA THR A 83 -3.95 -5.23 -1.67
C THR A 83 -3.76 -3.70 -1.65
N ASN A 84 -2.89 -3.20 -2.54
CA ASN A 84 -2.71 -1.76 -2.73
C ASN A 84 -3.36 -1.34 -4.06
N PRO A 85 -4.52 -0.66 -4.05
CA PRO A 85 -5.20 -0.25 -5.28
C PRO A 85 -4.38 0.73 -6.12
N ASN A 86 -3.45 1.48 -5.50
CA ASN A 86 -2.58 2.42 -6.22
C ASN A 86 -1.40 1.72 -6.93
N ARG A 87 -1.16 0.43 -6.67
CA ARG A 87 -0.07 -0.31 -7.35
C ARG A 87 -0.49 -0.73 -8.76
N THR A 88 -1.74 -1.10 -8.95
CA THR A 88 -2.33 -1.43 -10.26
C THR A 88 -2.35 -0.22 -11.18
N MET A 89 -2.73 0.96 -10.68
CA MET A 89 -2.73 2.20 -11.48
C MET A 89 -1.33 2.61 -11.96
N ASN A 90 -0.30 2.39 -11.13
CA ASN A 90 1.07 2.69 -11.51
C ASN A 90 1.66 1.69 -12.52
N GLN A 91 1.09 0.49 -12.67
CA GLN A 91 1.54 -0.45 -13.71
C GLN A 91 0.99 -0.03 -15.07
N GLU A 92 -0.29 0.31 -15.15
CA GLU A 92 -0.93 0.80 -16.38
C GLU A 92 -0.27 2.10 -16.87
N ALA A 93 -0.06 3.07 -15.97
CA ALA A 93 0.62 4.31 -16.32
C ALA A 93 2.10 4.10 -16.70
N ALA A 94 2.80 3.13 -16.08
CA ALA A 94 4.18 2.83 -16.44
C ALA A 94 4.29 2.05 -17.77
N GLU A 95 3.31 1.21 -18.09
CA GLU A 95 3.19 0.54 -19.39
C GLU A 95 2.89 1.57 -20.49
N GLU A 96 1.98 2.52 -20.25
CA GLU A 96 1.68 3.60 -21.20
C GLU A 96 2.89 4.53 -21.45
N ASP A 97 3.58 4.96 -20.39
CA ASP A 97 4.81 5.77 -20.51
C ASP A 97 5.90 5.00 -21.28
N LEU A 98 6.03 3.68 -21.06
CA LEU A 98 6.99 2.83 -21.76
C LEU A 98 6.62 2.69 -23.24
N ASP A 99 5.35 2.47 -23.58
CA ASP A 99 4.87 2.38 -24.95
C ASP A 99 5.05 3.70 -25.71
N GLN A 100 4.80 4.84 -25.06
CA GLN A 100 5.08 6.16 -25.63
C GLN A 100 6.58 6.37 -25.88
N HIS A 101 7.43 5.95 -24.94
CA HIS A 101 8.89 5.98 -25.12
C HIS A 101 9.36 5.06 -26.27
N ILE A 102 8.81 3.85 -26.37
CA ILE A 102 9.16 2.91 -27.45
C ILE A 102 8.67 3.45 -28.80
N SER A 103 7.43 3.93 -28.89
CA SER A 103 6.87 4.51 -30.11
C SER A 103 7.66 5.73 -30.59
N SER A 104 8.03 6.63 -29.68
CA SER A 104 8.89 7.77 -30.02
C SER A 104 10.30 7.35 -30.47
N ALA A 105 10.87 6.31 -29.87
CA ALA A 105 12.17 5.76 -30.27
C ALA A 105 12.13 5.08 -31.66
N LEU A 106 11.05 4.36 -31.99
CA LEU A 106 10.87 3.72 -33.29
C LEU A 106 10.61 4.73 -34.41
N ASN A 107 9.96 5.85 -34.11
CA ASN A 107 9.73 6.94 -35.07
C ASN A 107 10.94 7.90 -35.20
N SER A 108 12.04 7.65 -34.48
CA SER A 108 13.27 8.44 -34.57
C SER A 108 13.96 8.28 -35.93
N PRO A 109 14.62 9.32 -36.47
CA PRO A 109 15.36 9.24 -37.74
C PRO A 109 16.40 8.12 -37.77
N ILE A 110 16.92 7.72 -36.61
CA ILE A 110 17.90 6.64 -36.46
C ILE A 110 17.30 5.28 -36.86
N TYR A 111 16.00 5.06 -36.62
CA TYR A 111 15.33 3.79 -36.90
C TYR A 111 14.48 3.82 -38.20
N ASN A 112 14.03 5.01 -38.61
CA ASN A 112 13.20 5.21 -39.82
C ASN A 112 14.02 5.39 -41.12
N THR A 113 15.34 5.15 -41.10
CA THR A 113 16.23 5.31 -42.27
C THR A 113 16.35 4.06 -43.16
N GLY A 114 15.44 3.09 -43.01
CA GLY A 114 15.43 1.92 -43.88
C GLY A 114 14.01 1.49 -44.17
N ILE A 115 13.43 2.00 -45.26
CA ILE A 115 12.71 1.31 -46.35
C ILE A 115 11.97 2.43 -47.08
N GLU A 116 12.46 2.86 -48.25
CA GLU A 116 11.63 3.11 -49.44
C GLU A 116 12.55 3.39 -50.65
N GLN A 117 12.62 2.36 -51.50
CA GLN A 117 12.81 2.31 -52.96
C GLN A 117 14.07 2.93 -53.60
#